data_AF-A0A9Q9RZM4-F1
#
_entry.id   AF-A0A9Q9RZM4-F1
#
_cell.length_a   1.000
_cell.length_b   1.000
_cell.length_c   1.000
_cell.angle_alpha   90.00
_cell.angle_beta   90.00
_cell.angle_gamma   90.00
#
_symmetry.space_group_name_H-M   'P 1'
#
loop_
_entity.id
_entity.type
_entity.pdbx_description
1 polymer ?
#
loop_
_entity_poly.entity_id
_entity_poly.type
_entity_poly.pdbx_seq_one_letter_code
_entity_poly.pdbx_strand_id
1 'polypeptide(L)'
;MGTPHMGSEKAEDLVVVQKLASLMKLQTAVATNLTKELRAFSNSVQDINMEFTIDVHRSIKLLCCYESHPQRLPNGAKEIIVPQWSAVLQGVDNIDLNCTHSGLPKFASPLHPRFELFWGEVGRLVRLAEPPPIKPLKKAPTWTDEDVPQYEIPLACPETANFPRPSPRPRQNPPPRRRHEVGKASKVSRESVIRSSVDKLLKEVTSRINADLPTQHETAVSQAQNRTQPEKFDVREFSDFTRLLRSVTPENKGLDREAPHWQTCSWILEDPTFVKWKESKSGSLLFITGSPGCGKSNLAKYIQDAMKASNDERWEESLVIPFYCDSLESSRHNPPILDLVVQSMLSKYTTMSQATRKKLESVLETLGVDRQKSRSPLEAENSGHFIQLMEIVQLLVTAEDARPTCLIIDGLDQCEDEFIIRLLRGLDTIFRRESSASALKVVVTSRMADSIRGFALANNHIEVTPGLILNDIQKVVDEEVDRIILSR
;
A
#
# COMPACT_ATOMS: atom_id res chain seq x y z
N MET A 1 21.48 -8.07 -3.91
CA MET A 1 22.07 -6.94 -3.16
C MET A 1 22.73 -6.00 -4.16
N GLY A 2 21.97 -5.07 -4.74
CA GLY A 2 22.57 -3.95 -5.46
C GLY A 2 22.98 -2.91 -4.43
N THR A 3 24.25 -2.50 -4.43
CA THR A 3 24.72 -1.43 -3.55
C THR A 3 24.07 -0.11 -3.99
N PRO A 4 23.60 0.77 -3.09
CA PRO A 4 23.17 2.11 -3.49
C PRO A 4 24.35 2.86 -4.12
N HIS A 5 24.22 3.24 -5.39
CA HIS A 5 25.21 4.00 -6.15
C HIS A 5 24.49 5.04 -7.03
N MET A 6 25.16 6.12 -7.44
CA MET A 6 24.53 7.24 -8.20
C MET A 6 24.39 6.96 -9.72
N GLY A 7 24.19 5.69 -10.09
CA GLY A 7 24.19 5.20 -11.48
C GLY A 7 25.56 5.17 -12.14
N SER A 8 25.67 4.68 -13.37
CA SER A 8 26.90 4.74 -14.18
C SER A 8 26.58 5.01 -15.64
N GLU A 9 27.36 5.88 -16.29
CA GLU A 9 27.29 6.11 -17.75
C GLU A 9 27.61 4.83 -18.55
N LYS A 10 28.29 3.87 -17.92
CA LYS A 10 28.71 2.58 -18.51
C LYS A 10 27.75 1.43 -18.26
N ALA A 11 26.56 1.71 -17.74
CA ALA A 11 25.51 0.70 -17.56
C ALA A 11 25.08 0.04 -18.88
N GLU A 12 25.24 0.72 -20.02
CA GLU A 12 24.83 0.25 -21.35
C GLU A 12 25.90 -0.59 -22.07
N ASP A 13 27.16 -0.57 -21.63
CA ASP A 13 28.29 -1.32 -22.23
C ASP A 13 28.31 -2.82 -21.81
N LEU A 14 27.15 -3.46 -22.01
CA LEU A 14 26.80 -4.89 -22.18
C LEU A 14 27.27 -5.98 -21.19
N VAL A 15 28.22 -5.77 -20.27
CA VAL A 15 28.80 -6.90 -19.47
C VAL A 15 28.72 -6.78 -17.94
N VAL A 16 28.32 -5.63 -17.39
CA VAL A 16 27.81 -5.60 -16.00
C VAL A 16 26.56 -6.48 -15.87
N VAL A 17 25.71 -6.41 -16.90
CA VAL A 17 24.51 -7.26 -17.04
C VAL A 17 24.85 -8.74 -17.07
N GLN A 18 25.96 -9.21 -17.66
CA GLN A 18 26.24 -10.67 -17.71
C GLN A 18 26.46 -11.31 -16.33
N LYS A 19 27.01 -10.57 -15.35
CA LYS A 19 27.14 -11.09 -13.97
C LYS A 19 25.87 -10.87 -13.13
N LEU A 20 25.06 -9.85 -13.40
CA LEU A 20 23.69 -9.76 -12.84
C LEU A 20 22.74 -10.81 -13.44
N ALA A 21 22.86 -11.14 -14.73
CA ALA A 21 22.04 -12.13 -15.43
C ALA A 21 22.45 -13.58 -15.09
N SER A 22 23.70 -13.82 -14.67
CA SER A 22 24.05 -15.10 -14.03
C SER A 22 23.35 -15.31 -12.66
N LEU A 23 22.81 -14.23 -12.07
CA LEU A 23 21.91 -14.25 -10.91
C LEU A 23 20.43 -14.11 -11.30
N MET A 24 20.11 -13.88 -12.58
CA MET A 24 18.76 -13.70 -13.10
C MET A 24 18.64 -14.30 -14.51
N LYS A 25 18.19 -15.57 -14.58
CA LYS A 25 17.65 -16.16 -15.81
C LYS A 25 16.30 -15.50 -16.14
N LEU A 26 16.30 -14.22 -16.54
CA LEU A 26 15.11 -13.50 -16.98
C LEU A 26 15.30 -12.89 -18.37
N GLN A 27 14.17 -12.68 -19.05
CA GLN A 27 14.10 -12.38 -20.48
C GLN A 27 14.57 -10.95 -20.83
N THR A 28 14.88 -10.76 -22.11
CA THR A 28 15.57 -9.59 -22.68
C THR A 28 14.92 -8.23 -22.44
N ALA A 29 13.61 -8.16 -22.19
CA ALA A 29 12.90 -6.89 -21.96
C ALA A 29 13.16 -6.28 -20.57
N VAL A 30 13.40 -7.09 -19.54
CA VAL A 30 13.72 -6.58 -18.19
C VAL A 30 15.10 -5.95 -18.17
N ALA A 31 16.05 -6.50 -18.94
CA ALA A 31 17.40 -5.96 -19.05
C ALA A 31 17.41 -4.52 -19.60
N THR A 32 16.55 -4.19 -20.58
CA THR A 32 16.52 -2.86 -21.22
C THR A 32 15.92 -1.76 -20.33
N ASN A 33 14.96 -2.09 -19.46
CA ASN A 33 14.43 -1.13 -18.49
C ASN A 33 15.44 -0.94 -17.34
N LEU A 34 16.08 -2.01 -16.87
CA LEU A 34 17.10 -1.95 -15.82
C LEU A 34 18.32 -1.10 -16.24
N THR A 35 18.78 -1.21 -17.49
CA THR A 35 19.88 -0.35 -17.99
C THR A 35 19.49 1.13 -18.05
N LYS A 36 18.22 1.45 -18.34
CA LYS A 36 17.72 2.83 -18.36
C LYS A 36 17.66 3.43 -16.94
N GLU A 37 17.24 2.64 -15.95
CA GLU A 37 17.19 3.07 -14.55
C GLU A 37 18.59 3.22 -13.93
N LEU A 38 19.56 2.38 -14.32
CA LEU A 38 20.95 2.38 -13.81
C LEU A 38 21.87 3.46 -14.42
N ARG A 39 21.39 4.29 -15.35
CA ARG A 39 22.13 5.43 -15.88
C ARG A 39 22.53 6.41 -14.76
N ALA A 40 23.68 7.04 -14.91
CA ALA A 40 24.13 8.08 -13.98
C ALA A 40 23.07 9.19 -13.81
N PHE A 41 22.83 9.60 -12.57
CA PHE A 41 21.89 10.68 -12.20
C PHE A 41 20.41 10.48 -12.56
N SER A 42 19.92 9.24 -12.76
CA SER A 42 18.46 9.05 -12.91
C SER A 42 17.71 9.48 -11.63
N ASN A 43 16.58 10.18 -11.78
CA ASN A 43 15.80 10.68 -10.65
C ASN A 43 15.44 9.55 -9.67
N SER A 44 14.98 8.40 -10.19
CA SER A 44 14.63 7.24 -9.38
C SER A 44 15.80 6.64 -8.58
N VAL A 45 17.04 6.72 -9.07
CA VAL A 45 18.23 6.31 -8.29
C VAL A 45 18.54 7.34 -7.20
N GLN A 46 18.37 8.63 -7.46
CA GLN A 46 18.54 9.68 -6.45
C GLN A 46 17.49 9.54 -5.33
N ASP A 47 16.23 9.31 -5.68
CA ASP A 47 15.13 9.12 -4.73
C ASP A 47 15.37 7.89 -3.83
N ILE A 48 15.73 6.75 -4.41
CA ILE A 48 16.07 5.52 -3.66
C ILE A 48 17.26 5.75 -2.74
N ASN A 49 18.31 6.43 -3.22
CA ASN A 49 19.50 6.72 -2.41
C ASN A 49 19.18 7.71 -1.28
N MET A 50 18.27 8.68 -1.49
CA MET A 50 17.85 9.65 -0.48
C MET A 50 16.94 9.02 0.57
N GLU A 51 15.94 8.24 0.17
CA GLU A 51 15.06 7.44 1.06
C GLU A 51 15.92 6.51 1.95
N PHE A 52 16.81 5.73 1.34
CA PHE A 52 17.73 4.83 2.05
C PHE A 52 18.66 5.58 3.02
N THR A 53 19.24 6.71 2.60
CA THR A 53 20.19 7.46 3.44
C THR A 53 19.50 8.16 4.61
N ILE A 54 18.27 8.65 4.46
CA ILE A 54 17.57 9.33 5.57
C ILE A 54 17.16 8.35 6.67
N ASP A 55 16.64 7.17 6.31
CA ASP A 55 16.09 6.23 7.27
C ASP A 55 17.14 5.28 7.87
N VAL A 56 18.07 4.77 7.06
CA VAL A 56 19.07 3.79 7.53
C VAL A 56 20.18 4.47 8.32
N HIS A 57 20.63 5.66 7.93
CA HIS A 57 21.78 6.33 8.54
C HIS A 57 21.51 6.85 9.97
N ARG A 58 20.24 6.84 10.40
CA ARG A 58 19.79 7.10 11.78
C ARG A 58 19.87 5.88 12.71
N SER A 59 19.98 4.68 12.16
CA SER A 59 19.89 3.42 12.92
C SER A 59 21.05 2.45 12.69
N ILE A 60 21.79 2.58 11.57
CA ILE A 60 22.89 1.71 11.17
C ILE A 60 24.06 2.57 10.67
N LYS A 61 25.30 2.24 11.08
CA LYS A 61 26.52 2.79 10.49
C LYS A 61 26.84 2.08 9.18
N LEU A 62 26.98 2.84 8.10
CA LEU A 62 27.25 2.33 6.75
C LEU A 62 28.74 2.46 6.39
N LEU A 63 29.18 1.63 5.44
CA LEU A 63 30.50 1.68 4.79
C LEU A 63 30.33 1.41 3.30
N CYS A 64 30.74 2.35 2.45
CA CYS A 64 30.78 2.15 1.01
C CYS A 64 32.11 1.49 0.59
N CYS A 65 32.04 0.50 -0.29
CA CYS A 65 33.21 -0.19 -0.84
C CYS A 65 33.25 0.01 -2.36
N TYR A 66 34.38 0.44 -2.91
CA TYR A 66 34.50 0.75 -4.33
C TYR A 66 35.70 0.06 -5.01
N GLU A 67 35.70 0.09 -6.34
CA GLU A 67 36.76 -0.46 -7.20
C GLU A 67 37.78 0.62 -7.60
N SER A 68 39.03 0.22 -7.81
CA SER A 68 40.12 1.11 -8.25
C SER A 68 40.91 0.57 -9.43
N HIS A 69 40.70 -0.71 -9.79
CA HIS A 69 41.36 -1.32 -10.93
C HIS A 69 40.40 -1.40 -12.12
N PRO A 70 40.77 -0.92 -13.31
CA PRO A 70 39.88 -0.93 -14.46
C PRO A 70 39.59 -2.37 -14.91
N GLN A 71 38.32 -2.69 -15.09
CA GLN A 71 37.88 -3.97 -15.62
C GLN A 71 38.05 -4.01 -17.14
N ARG A 72 38.53 -5.15 -17.66
CA ARG A 72 38.60 -5.37 -19.10
C ARG A 72 37.21 -5.65 -19.67
N LEU A 73 36.78 -4.82 -20.61
CA LEU A 73 35.52 -4.92 -21.33
C LEU A 73 35.65 -5.80 -22.59
N PRO A 74 34.54 -6.31 -23.18
CA PRO A 74 34.59 -7.18 -24.36
C PRO A 74 35.19 -6.52 -25.61
N ASN A 75 35.02 -5.20 -25.74
CA ASN A 75 35.64 -4.37 -26.78
C ASN A 75 37.17 -4.22 -26.60
N GLY A 76 37.76 -4.80 -25.55
CA GLY A 76 39.18 -4.75 -25.24
C GLY A 76 39.62 -3.57 -24.37
N ALA A 77 38.74 -2.58 -24.14
CA ALA A 77 39.01 -1.44 -23.28
C ALA A 77 39.22 -1.87 -21.81
N LYS A 78 39.89 -1.02 -21.04
CA LYS A 78 40.06 -1.17 -19.59
C LYS A 78 39.50 0.08 -18.92
N GLU A 79 38.34 -0.03 -18.30
CA GLU A 79 37.62 1.10 -17.71
C GLU A 79 37.14 0.77 -16.29
N ILE A 80 36.99 1.81 -15.46
CA ILE A 80 36.35 1.70 -14.14
C ILE A 80 34.83 1.64 -14.38
N ILE A 81 34.15 0.62 -13.84
CA ILE A 81 32.74 0.36 -14.15
C ILE A 81 31.80 1.28 -13.36
N VAL A 82 32.08 1.45 -12.06
CA VAL A 82 31.42 2.45 -11.22
C VAL A 82 32.49 3.36 -10.61
N PRO A 83 32.56 4.65 -10.99
CA PRO A 83 33.56 5.56 -10.45
C PRO A 83 33.30 5.83 -8.97
N GLN A 84 34.36 6.11 -8.19
CA GLN A 84 34.29 6.32 -6.74
C GLN A 84 33.19 7.31 -6.32
N TRP A 85 33.03 8.42 -7.04
CA TRP A 85 32.01 9.44 -6.73
C TRP A 85 30.57 8.92 -6.82
N SER A 86 30.33 7.85 -7.58
CA SER A 86 29.03 7.17 -7.69
C SER A 86 28.91 6.00 -6.72
N ALA A 87 29.99 5.27 -6.47
CA ALA A 87 30.03 4.13 -5.54
C ALA A 87 29.97 4.51 -4.05
N VAL A 88 30.06 5.81 -3.73
CA VAL A 88 30.10 6.34 -2.36
C VAL A 88 28.91 7.26 -2.11
N LEU A 89 28.17 6.98 -1.03
CA LEU A 89 27.11 7.85 -0.52
C LEU A 89 27.71 9.05 0.22
N GLN A 90 27.13 10.24 0.04
CA GLN A 90 27.62 11.45 0.73
C GLN A 90 27.51 11.30 2.25
N GLY A 91 28.61 11.61 2.95
CA GLY A 91 28.68 11.50 4.42
C GLY A 91 28.91 10.09 4.96
N VAL A 92 29.02 9.07 4.10
CA VAL A 92 29.30 7.68 4.49
C VAL A 92 30.80 7.38 4.40
N ASP A 93 31.35 6.72 5.42
CA ASP A 93 32.73 6.23 5.42
C ASP A 93 32.93 5.27 4.23
N ASN A 94 34.12 5.29 3.59
CA ASN A 94 34.35 4.49 2.39
C ASN A 94 35.78 3.93 2.29
N ILE A 95 35.91 2.79 1.60
CA ILE A 95 37.17 2.07 1.43
C ILE A 95 37.37 1.58 -0.02
N ASP A 96 38.58 1.75 -0.53
CA ASP A 96 39.07 1.14 -1.76
C ASP A 96 39.39 -0.34 -1.49
N LEU A 97 38.69 -1.26 -2.17
CA LEU A 97 38.98 -2.69 -2.05
C LEU A 97 40.09 -3.17 -3.00
N ASN A 98 40.84 -2.29 -3.65
CA ASN A 98 42.03 -2.55 -4.46
C ASN A 98 41.81 -3.67 -5.50
N CYS A 99 40.69 -3.60 -6.21
CA CYS A 99 40.26 -4.61 -7.18
C CYS A 99 39.40 -4.02 -8.31
N THR A 100 39.07 -4.87 -9.29
CA THR A 100 38.10 -4.58 -10.36
C THR A 100 36.67 -4.77 -9.88
N HIS A 101 35.69 -4.20 -10.59
CA HIS A 101 34.26 -4.36 -10.32
C HIS A 101 33.85 -5.78 -9.94
N SER A 102 34.18 -6.76 -10.79
CA SER A 102 33.78 -8.16 -10.55
C SER A 102 34.63 -8.92 -9.53
N GLY A 103 35.61 -8.24 -8.92
CA GLY A 103 36.35 -8.64 -7.72
C GLY A 103 35.71 -8.15 -6.42
N LEU A 104 34.64 -7.35 -6.47
CA LEU A 104 33.84 -6.96 -5.30
C LEU A 104 32.76 -8.03 -4.99
N PRO A 105 32.49 -8.35 -3.70
CA PRO A 105 33.39 -8.37 -2.56
C PRO A 105 34.06 -9.76 -2.47
N LYS A 106 34.77 -10.18 -3.53
CA LYS A 106 35.34 -11.53 -3.63
C LYS A 106 36.76 -11.55 -3.10
N PHE A 107 36.99 -12.35 -2.06
CA PHE A 107 38.31 -12.55 -1.44
C PHE A 107 38.79 -13.98 -1.70
N ALA A 108 40.10 -14.16 -1.96
CA ALA A 108 40.66 -15.48 -2.26
C ALA A 108 40.82 -16.37 -1.01
N SER A 109 41.04 -15.75 0.15
CA SER A 109 41.10 -16.41 1.46
C SER A 109 40.91 -15.37 2.59
N PRO A 110 40.64 -15.80 3.84
CA PRO A 110 40.64 -14.91 5.00
C PRO A 110 42.01 -14.30 5.34
N LEU A 111 43.10 -14.78 4.74
CA LEU A 111 44.46 -14.27 4.89
C LEU A 111 44.86 -13.30 3.75
N HIS A 112 43.95 -12.99 2.84
CA HIS A 112 44.22 -12.10 1.71
C HIS A 112 44.23 -10.63 2.19
N PRO A 113 45.23 -9.79 1.84
CA PRO A 113 45.32 -8.41 2.34
C PRO A 113 44.07 -7.55 2.13
N ARG A 114 43.38 -7.68 0.98
CA ARG A 114 42.06 -7.05 0.72
C ARG A 114 40.98 -7.46 1.75
N PHE A 115 40.99 -8.70 2.23
CA PHE A 115 40.06 -9.17 3.27
C PHE A 115 40.45 -8.59 4.62
N GLU A 116 41.74 -8.57 4.96
CA GLU A 116 42.24 -7.96 6.21
C GLU A 116 41.87 -6.48 6.31
N LEU A 117 42.04 -5.71 5.23
CA LEU A 117 41.63 -4.30 5.14
C LEU A 117 40.11 -4.13 5.35
N PHE A 118 39.30 -4.90 4.61
CA PHE A 118 37.83 -4.87 4.75
C PHE A 118 37.37 -5.30 6.16
N TRP A 119 37.97 -6.35 6.72
CA TRP A 119 37.61 -6.90 8.03
C TRP A 119 38.06 -6.01 9.18
N GLY A 120 39.21 -5.33 9.06
CA GLY A 120 39.65 -4.31 10.01
C GLY A 120 38.65 -3.17 10.13
N GLU A 121 38.03 -2.79 9.00
CA GLU A 121 37.03 -1.73 8.91
C GLU A 121 35.64 -2.18 9.39
N VAL A 122 35.21 -3.41 9.08
CA VAL A 122 34.05 -4.04 9.76
C VAL A 122 34.28 -4.07 11.28
N GLY A 123 35.49 -4.40 11.73
CA GLY A 123 35.87 -4.33 13.14
C GLY A 123 35.83 -2.92 13.72
N ARG A 124 36.13 -1.87 12.93
CA ARG A 124 35.96 -0.46 13.34
C ARG A 124 34.49 -0.14 13.55
N LEU A 125 33.62 -0.52 12.60
CA LEU A 125 32.17 -0.33 12.72
C LEU A 125 31.60 -1.02 13.96
N VAL A 126 31.99 -2.27 14.23
CA VAL A 126 31.56 -3.02 15.42
C VAL A 126 32.00 -2.34 16.73
N ARG A 127 33.19 -1.72 16.77
CA ARG A 127 33.66 -0.94 17.94
C ARG A 127 32.94 0.40 18.10
N LEU A 128 32.39 0.96 17.02
CA LEU A 128 31.64 2.22 17.01
C LEU A 128 30.12 2.03 17.20
N ALA A 129 29.63 0.79 17.11
CA ALA A 129 28.26 0.46 17.43
C ALA A 129 28.06 0.54 18.94
N GLU A 130 27.25 1.49 19.41
CA GLU A 130 26.78 1.46 20.79
C GLU A 130 26.00 0.16 21.02
N PRO A 131 26.23 -0.56 22.14
CA PRO A 131 25.37 -1.69 22.48
C PRO A 131 23.93 -1.17 22.62
N PRO A 132 22.93 -1.92 22.13
CA PRO A 132 21.54 -1.50 22.27
C PRO A 132 21.26 -1.21 23.75
N PRO A 133 20.52 -0.13 24.09
CA PRO A 133 20.29 0.24 25.46
C PRO A 133 19.73 -0.98 26.19
N ILE A 134 20.47 -1.46 27.20
CA ILE A 134 20.01 -2.51 28.08
C ILE A 134 18.80 -1.94 28.80
N LYS A 135 17.61 -2.14 28.21
CA LYS A 135 16.36 -2.10 28.97
C LYS A 135 16.63 -3.05 30.13
N PRO A 136 16.68 -2.58 31.38
CA PRO A 136 16.78 -3.50 32.48
C PRO A 136 15.62 -4.46 32.29
N LEU A 137 15.92 -5.76 32.16
CA LEU A 137 14.91 -6.80 32.27
C LEU A 137 14.09 -6.40 33.49
N LYS A 138 12.81 -6.08 33.29
CA LYS A 138 11.88 -5.88 34.40
C LYS A 138 12.11 -7.12 35.25
N LYS A 139 12.61 -6.94 36.48
CA LYS A 139 12.94 -8.06 37.36
C LYS A 139 11.80 -9.04 37.24
N ALA A 140 12.10 -10.27 36.83
CA ALA A 140 11.11 -11.34 36.88
C ALA A 140 10.46 -11.24 38.27
N PRO A 141 9.11 -11.22 38.36
CA PRO A 141 8.45 -10.97 39.64
C PRO A 141 9.05 -11.93 40.65
N THR A 142 9.71 -11.37 41.66
CA THR A 142 10.24 -12.14 42.78
C THR A 142 9.02 -12.67 43.49
N TRP A 143 8.62 -13.89 43.13
CA TRP A 143 7.75 -14.72 43.94
C TRP A 143 8.45 -14.90 45.28
N THR A 144 8.05 -14.08 46.25
CA THR A 144 8.25 -14.34 47.66
C THR A 144 7.29 -15.46 48.05
N ASP A 145 7.75 -16.40 48.88
CA ASP A 145 7.02 -17.62 49.28
C ASP A 145 5.74 -17.39 50.13
N GLU A 146 5.12 -16.21 50.09
CA GLU A 146 3.93 -15.87 50.89
C GLU A 146 2.60 -15.92 50.11
N ASP A 147 2.62 -16.05 48.77
CA ASP A 147 1.40 -16.12 47.92
C ASP A 147 1.22 -17.48 47.22
N VAL A 148 1.39 -18.59 47.96
CA VAL A 148 0.99 -19.93 47.50
C VAL A 148 -0.37 -20.31 48.08
N PRO A 149 -1.45 -20.40 47.28
CA PRO A 149 -2.71 -21.00 47.73
C PRO A 149 -2.49 -22.50 47.94
N GLN A 150 -2.50 -22.94 49.20
CA GLN A 150 -2.43 -24.37 49.53
C GLN A 150 -3.71 -25.08 49.03
N TYR A 151 -3.57 -25.82 47.93
CA TYR A 151 -4.56 -26.82 47.51
C TYR A 151 -4.29 -28.13 48.25
N GLU A 152 -4.99 -28.36 49.36
CA GLU A 152 -5.02 -29.67 50.01
C GLU A 152 -6.05 -30.59 49.33
N ILE A 153 -5.60 -31.79 48.96
CA ILE A 153 -6.44 -32.88 48.44
C ILE A 153 -7.01 -33.65 49.65
N PRO A 154 -8.31 -33.94 49.72
CA PRO A 154 -8.90 -34.55 50.90
C PRO A 154 -8.57 -36.04 51.00
N LEU A 155 -7.94 -36.44 52.12
CA LEU A 155 -7.87 -37.82 52.60
C LEU A 155 -8.64 -37.93 53.92
N ALA A 156 -9.42 -39.00 54.06
CA ALA A 156 -10.38 -39.14 55.14
C ALA A 156 -9.77 -39.73 56.43
N CYS A 157 -10.17 -39.20 57.60
CA CYS A 157 -10.91 -39.96 58.63
C CYS A 157 -11.34 -39.02 59.79
N PRO A 158 -12.34 -39.40 60.61
CA PRO A 158 -12.99 -38.49 61.57
C PRO A 158 -12.46 -38.60 63.00
N GLU A 159 -12.64 -37.56 63.83
CA GLU A 159 -13.26 -37.69 65.17
C GLU A 159 -13.51 -36.35 65.92
N THR A 160 -14.69 -36.27 66.55
CA THR A 160 -15.05 -35.49 67.77
C THR A 160 -15.06 -33.94 67.85
N ALA A 161 -16.28 -33.43 68.11
CA ALA A 161 -16.68 -32.53 69.21
C ALA A 161 -16.62 -30.96 69.11
N ASN A 162 -17.83 -30.39 69.06
CA ASN A 162 -18.37 -29.26 69.86
C ASN A 162 -17.82 -27.80 69.75
N PHE A 163 -18.67 -26.93 69.17
CA PHE A 163 -19.28 -25.67 69.69
C PHE A 163 -18.64 -24.85 70.85
N PRO A 164 -18.94 -23.52 71.01
CA PRO A 164 -19.66 -22.55 70.14
C PRO A 164 -19.00 -21.14 70.01
N ARG A 165 -19.66 -20.22 69.28
CA ARG A 165 -19.38 -18.76 69.25
C ARG A 165 -19.63 -18.06 70.60
N PRO A 166 -19.16 -16.82 70.81
CA PRO A 166 -20.08 -15.68 70.64
C PRO A 166 -19.46 -14.37 70.08
N SER A 167 -20.32 -13.52 69.51
CA SER A 167 -20.15 -12.05 69.32
C SER A 167 -20.90 -11.30 70.48
N PRO A 168 -21.12 -9.95 70.58
CA PRO A 168 -20.93 -8.85 69.60
C PRO A 168 -20.58 -7.39 70.11
N ARG A 169 -20.16 -6.49 69.18
CA ARG A 169 -20.49 -5.01 69.13
C ARG A 169 -19.98 -4.07 70.30
N PRO A 170 -20.23 -2.71 70.29
CA PRO A 170 -19.85 -1.71 69.26
C PRO A 170 -19.43 -0.28 69.80
N ARG A 171 -19.13 0.66 68.87
CA ARG A 171 -19.20 2.16 68.96
C ARG A 171 -18.24 2.93 69.91
N GLN A 172 -17.56 3.97 69.37
CA GLN A 172 -17.84 5.42 69.66
C GLN A 172 -16.90 6.42 68.91
N ASN A 173 -17.40 7.66 68.76
CA ASN A 173 -16.81 8.91 68.21
C ASN A 173 -17.41 10.07 69.08
N PRO A 174 -17.02 11.37 69.01
CA PRO A 174 -15.87 12.08 68.40
C PRO A 174 -15.13 12.89 69.54
N PRO A 175 -14.78 14.22 69.54
CA PRO A 175 -14.52 15.23 68.49
C PRO A 175 -13.10 15.92 68.55
N PRO A 176 -12.84 17.23 68.87
CA PRO A 176 -12.05 18.03 67.91
C PRO A 176 -10.91 18.95 68.45
N ARG A 177 -10.03 19.42 67.54
CA ARG A 177 -9.33 20.73 67.64
C ARG A 177 -9.00 21.33 66.26
N ARG A 178 -9.21 22.65 66.11
CA ARG A 178 -8.77 23.51 64.97
C ARG A 178 -7.26 23.85 65.19
N ARG A 179 -6.39 24.26 64.25
CA ARG A 179 -6.39 25.17 63.06
C ARG A 179 -5.14 24.77 62.21
N HIS A 180 -4.75 25.30 61.04
CA HIS A 180 -5.15 26.43 60.18
C HIS A 180 -5.23 25.95 58.69
N GLU A 181 -5.33 26.87 57.72
CA GLU A 181 -5.38 26.61 56.27
C GLU A 181 -4.05 26.89 55.56
N VAL A 182 -3.75 26.10 54.51
CA VAL A 182 -3.09 26.58 53.27
C VAL A 182 -3.80 25.92 52.10
N GLY A 183 -4.27 26.71 51.13
CA GLY A 183 -5.20 26.25 50.11
C GLY A 183 -4.60 25.30 49.06
N LYS A 184 -5.38 24.29 48.65
CA LYS A 184 -5.22 23.57 47.39
C LYS A 184 -6.53 23.66 46.60
N ALA A 185 -6.56 24.55 45.61
CA ALA A 185 -7.66 24.58 44.64
C ALA A 185 -7.63 23.31 43.78
N SER A 186 -8.79 22.67 43.61
CA SER A 186 -8.93 21.45 42.82
C SER A 186 -8.73 21.72 41.33
N LYS A 187 -7.84 20.97 40.68
CA LYS A 187 -7.86 20.80 39.22
C LYS A 187 -9.07 19.97 38.80
N VAL A 188 -10.26 20.58 38.79
CA VAL A 188 -11.42 20.06 38.03
C VAL A 188 -11.17 20.40 36.56
N SER A 189 -11.36 19.42 35.67
CA SER A 189 -10.73 19.44 34.35
C SER A 189 -11.30 20.50 33.39
N ARG A 190 -10.38 21.24 32.74
CA ARG A 190 -10.66 22.09 31.56
C ARG A 190 -11.36 21.33 30.43
N GLU A 191 -11.16 20.02 30.33
CA GLU A 191 -11.78 19.15 29.32
C GLU A 191 -13.31 19.05 29.51
N SER A 192 -13.81 19.14 30.74
CA SER A 192 -15.24 19.08 31.02
C SER A 192 -15.99 20.32 30.48
N VAL A 193 -15.38 21.50 30.62
CA VAL A 193 -15.91 22.76 30.10
C VAL A 193 -15.90 22.78 28.57
N ILE A 194 -14.81 22.28 27.96
CA ILE A 194 -14.68 22.17 26.49
C ILE A 194 -15.74 21.21 25.94
N ARG A 195 -15.91 20.01 26.50
CA ARG A 195 -16.95 19.06 26.06
C ARG A 195 -18.35 19.64 26.16
N SER A 196 -18.70 20.29 27.28
CA SER A 196 -20.02 20.91 27.44
C SER A 196 -20.33 22.04 26.44
N SER A 197 -19.29 22.70 25.91
CA SER A 197 -19.43 23.74 24.89
C SER A 197 -19.61 23.16 23.50
N VAL A 198 -18.93 22.04 23.18
CA VAL A 198 -19.11 21.29 21.94
C VAL A 198 -20.50 20.67 21.87
N ASP A 199 -20.99 20.06 22.96
CA ASP A 199 -22.35 19.47 23.01
C ASP A 199 -23.45 20.51 22.85
N LYS A 200 -23.23 21.75 23.34
CA LYS A 200 -24.15 22.88 23.10
C LYS A 200 -24.13 23.32 21.63
N LEU A 201 -22.96 23.42 21.02
CA LEU A 201 -22.82 23.78 19.60
C LEU A 201 -23.45 22.72 18.68
N LEU A 202 -23.26 21.43 18.98
CA LEU A 202 -23.90 20.34 18.24
C LEU A 202 -25.43 20.43 18.32
N LYS A 203 -26.00 20.63 19.52
CA LYS A 203 -27.46 20.81 19.68
C LYS A 203 -28.01 22.03 18.95
N GLU A 204 -27.29 23.15 18.98
CA GLU A 204 -27.65 24.37 18.23
C GLU A 204 -27.64 24.12 16.71
N VAL A 205 -26.63 23.43 16.19
CA VAL A 205 -26.53 23.08 14.75
C VAL A 205 -27.64 22.11 14.34
N THR A 206 -27.89 21.04 15.10
CA THR A 206 -29.01 20.12 14.82
C THR A 206 -30.37 20.80 14.91
N SER A 207 -30.54 21.77 15.83
CA SER A 207 -31.77 22.56 15.94
C SER A 207 -32.01 23.47 14.73
N ARG A 208 -30.95 23.97 14.08
CA ARG A 208 -31.06 24.81 12.87
C ARG A 208 -31.34 23.97 11.62
N ILE A 209 -30.69 22.81 11.48
CA ILE A 209 -30.93 21.88 10.37
C ILE A 209 -32.39 21.40 10.34
N ASN A 210 -33.01 21.19 11.51
CA ASN A 210 -34.41 20.78 11.61
C ASN A 210 -35.44 21.93 11.45
N ALA A 211 -35.00 23.19 11.35
CA ALA A 211 -35.89 24.35 11.24
C ALA A 211 -36.20 24.75 9.78
N ASP A 212 -35.33 24.38 8.82
CA ASP A 212 -35.41 24.82 7.42
C ASP A 212 -36.03 23.77 6.47
N LEU A 213 -36.86 22.85 6.98
CA LEU A 213 -37.64 21.89 6.18
C LEU A 213 -39.07 22.41 5.93
N PRO A 214 -39.44 22.80 4.69
CA PRO A 214 -40.81 23.17 4.36
C PRO A 214 -41.73 21.95 4.47
N THR A 215 -42.74 22.02 5.34
CA THR A 215 -43.63 20.89 5.65
C THR A 215 -44.97 21.00 4.91
N GLN A 216 -45.03 20.59 3.64
CA GLN A 216 -46.25 20.33 2.83
C GLN A 216 -45.88 19.40 1.67
N HIS A 217 -46.63 18.37 1.24
CA HIS A 217 -47.93 17.82 1.67
C HIS A 217 -47.96 16.31 1.36
N GLU A 218 -48.35 15.45 2.32
CA GLU A 218 -48.81 14.09 1.98
C GLU A 218 -50.28 14.15 1.55
N THR A 219 -50.58 14.11 0.25
CA THR A 219 -51.82 13.47 -0.24
C THR A 219 -51.74 13.05 -1.72
N ALA A 220 -51.85 11.74 -1.94
CA ALA A 220 -52.40 11.08 -3.13
C ALA A 220 -52.17 11.68 -4.54
N VAL A 221 -51.13 11.19 -5.24
CA VAL A 221 -51.25 10.89 -6.68
C VAL A 221 -50.59 9.54 -7.00
N SER A 222 -51.40 8.54 -7.33
CA SER A 222 -50.93 7.31 -7.97
C SER A 222 -50.65 7.57 -9.45
N GLN A 223 -49.43 7.95 -9.82
CA GLN A 223 -49.04 8.05 -11.23
C GLN A 223 -47.65 7.45 -11.52
N ALA A 224 -47.62 6.57 -12.52
CA ALA A 224 -46.47 6.15 -13.29
C ALA A 224 -45.26 5.57 -12.52
N GLN A 225 -45.40 4.35 -12.02
CA GLN A 225 -44.33 3.36 -12.22
C GLN A 225 -44.21 3.05 -13.72
N ASN A 226 -43.64 3.99 -14.49
CA ASN A 226 -43.01 3.64 -15.74
C ASN A 226 -41.76 2.82 -15.39
N ARG A 227 -41.95 1.51 -15.27
CA ARG A 227 -40.87 0.54 -15.22
C ARG A 227 -40.27 0.45 -16.63
N THR A 228 -39.58 1.53 -17.02
CA THR A 228 -38.87 1.64 -18.30
C THR A 228 -37.92 0.45 -18.36
N GLN A 229 -38.20 -0.51 -19.25
CA GLN A 229 -37.33 -1.67 -19.36
C GLN A 229 -35.94 -1.20 -19.80
N PRO A 230 -34.86 -1.78 -19.24
CA PRO A 230 -33.52 -1.39 -19.63
C PRO A 230 -33.35 -1.70 -21.12
N GLU A 231 -33.09 -0.66 -21.92
CA GLU A 231 -33.00 -0.79 -23.36
C GLU A 231 -31.73 -1.54 -23.73
N LYS A 232 -31.77 -2.29 -24.84
CA LYS A 232 -30.58 -2.97 -25.36
C LYS A 232 -29.53 -1.93 -25.71
N PHE A 233 -28.39 -1.98 -25.02
CA PHE A 233 -27.26 -1.10 -25.28
C PHE A 233 -26.46 -1.65 -26.46
N ASP A 234 -26.18 -0.81 -27.45
CA ASP A 234 -25.21 -1.15 -28.50
C ASP A 234 -23.95 -0.32 -28.26
N VAL A 235 -22.83 -1.00 -27.99
CA VAL A 235 -21.51 -0.36 -27.77
C VAL A 235 -21.14 0.58 -28.93
N ARG A 236 -21.67 0.36 -30.13
CA ARG A 236 -21.47 1.21 -31.31
C ARG A 236 -22.07 2.61 -31.17
N GLU A 237 -23.06 2.82 -30.30
CA GLU A 237 -23.65 4.14 -30.02
C GLU A 237 -22.62 5.10 -29.42
N PHE A 238 -21.62 4.57 -28.72
CA PHE A 238 -20.53 5.31 -28.10
C PHE A 238 -19.17 4.99 -28.74
N SER A 239 -19.13 4.50 -29.99
CA SER A 239 -17.89 4.16 -30.69
C SER A 239 -16.95 5.36 -30.85
N ASP A 240 -17.52 6.55 -31.08
CA ASP A 240 -16.74 7.74 -31.34
C ASP A 240 -16.12 8.30 -30.04
N PHE A 241 -16.82 8.18 -28.91
CA PHE A 241 -16.24 8.48 -27.59
C PHE A 241 -15.19 7.45 -27.19
N THR A 242 -15.48 6.15 -27.31
CA THR A 242 -14.54 5.09 -26.91
C THR A 242 -13.27 5.04 -27.78
N ARG A 243 -13.31 5.60 -28.99
CA ARG A 243 -12.13 5.87 -29.85
C ARG A 243 -11.26 7.04 -29.39
N LEU A 244 -11.78 7.93 -28.55
CA LEU A 244 -11.06 9.08 -27.98
C LEU A 244 -10.40 8.76 -26.64
N LEU A 245 -10.75 7.64 -26.02
CA LEU A 245 -10.08 7.13 -24.82
C LEU A 245 -8.65 6.71 -25.16
N ARG A 246 -7.71 7.02 -24.26
CA ARG A 246 -6.30 6.66 -24.47
C ARG A 246 -6.12 5.15 -24.44
N SER A 247 -5.31 4.62 -25.35
CA SER A 247 -4.91 3.22 -25.33
C SER A 247 -4.01 2.94 -24.12
N VAL A 248 -4.06 1.71 -23.62
CA VAL A 248 -3.16 1.22 -22.58
C VAL A 248 -2.37 0.04 -23.13
N THR A 249 -1.16 -0.17 -22.64
CA THR A 249 -0.24 -1.18 -23.18
C THR A 249 -0.57 -2.59 -22.67
N PRO A 250 -0.01 -3.66 -23.27
CA PRO A 250 -0.09 -5.02 -22.72
C PRO A 250 0.45 -5.13 -21.30
N GLU A 251 1.50 -4.36 -20.98
CA GLU A 251 2.15 -4.29 -19.67
C GLU A 251 1.24 -3.63 -18.63
N ASN A 252 0.54 -2.54 -19.00
CA ASN A 252 -0.50 -1.96 -18.12
C ASN A 252 -1.64 -2.94 -17.83
N LYS A 253 -1.89 -3.92 -18.71
CA LYS A 253 -2.87 -5.00 -18.49
C LYS A 253 -2.26 -6.24 -17.79
N GLY A 254 -0.95 -6.25 -17.56
CA GLY A 254 -0.21 -7.36 -16.94
C GLY A 254 -0.30 -8.66 -17.73
N LEU A 255 -0.31 -8.56 -19.06
CA LEU A 255 -0.33 -9.69 -19.99
C LEU A 255 1.07 -10.32 -20.18
N ASP A 256 2.11 -9.53 -19.94
CA ASP A 256 3.53 -9.89 -19.87
C ASP A 256 3.92 -10.55 -18.53
N ARG A 257 3.18 -10.26 -17.46
CA ARG A 257 3.50 -10.72 -16.10
C ARG A 257 3.20 -12.20 -15.89
N GLU A 258 4.22 -12.94 -15.48
CA GLU A 258 4.14 -14.33 -15.03
C GLU A 258 3.08 -14.53 -13.92
N ALA A 259 2.58 -15.76 -13.81
CA ALA A 259 1.67 -16.12 -12.73
C ALA A 259 2.41 -16.15 -11.38
N PRO A 260 1.75 -15.81 -10.26
CA PRO A 260 2.32 -16.01 -8.93
C PRO A 260 2.67 -17.49 -8.71
N HIS A 261 3.70 -17.76 -7.92
CA HIS A 261 4.09 -19.12 -7.56
C HIS A 261 2.90 -19.86 -6.93
N TRP A 262 2.57 -21.03 -7.47
CA TRP A 262 1.30 -21.74 -7.25
C TRP A 262 0.96 -22.05 -5.79
N GLN A 263 1.96 -22.16 -4.91
CA GLN A 263 1.76 -22.37 -3.47
C GLN A 263 1.64 -21.08 -2.63
N THR A 264 1.84 -19.89 -3.22
CA THR A 264 1.90 -18.61 -2.52
C THR A 264 0.62 -17.78 -2.65
N CYS A 265 0.57 -16.64 -1.97
CA CYS A 265 -0.48 -15.62 -2.01
C CYS A 265 -1.86 -16.05 -1.47
N SER A 266 -2.12 -17.36 -1.33
CA SER A 266 -3.39 -17.94 -0.84
C SER A 266 -3.87 -17.39 0.50
N TRP A 267 -2.96 -16.99 1.39
CA TRP A 267 -3.29 -16.38 2.69
C TRP A 267 -4.21 -15.15 2.57
N ILE A 268 -4.19 -14.43 1.45
CA ILE A 268 -5.05 -13.24 1.26
C ILE A 268 -6.54 -13.58 1.27
N LEU A 269 -6.91 -14.80 0.88
CA LEU A 269 -8.30 -15.25 0.86
C LEU A 269 -8.83 -15.55 2.28
N GLU A 270 -7.93 -15.69 3.24
CA GLU A 270 -8.22 -15.91 4.66
C GLU A 270 -8.01 -14.63 5.49
N ASP A 271 -7.40 -13.57 4.93
CA ASP A 271 -7.18 -12.31 5.61
C ASP A 271 -8.53 -11.64 5.97
N PRO A 272 -8.81 -11.34 7.26
CA PRO A 272 -10.10 -10.79 7.68
C PRO A 272 -10.46 -9.45 7.05
N THR A 273 -9.46 -8.64 6.67
CA THR A 273 -9.66 -7.34 6.02
C THR A 273 -10.03 -7.53 4.55
N PHE A 274 -9.34 -8.43 3.84
CA PHE A 274 -9.69 -8.79 2.47
C PHE A 274 -11.09 -9.41 2.38
N VAL A 275 -11.39 -10.41 3.23
CA VAL A 275 -12.71 -11.08 3.26
C VAL A 275 -13.82 -10.06 3.52
N LYS A 276 -13.69 -9.24 4.57
CA LYS A 276 -14.66 -8.18 4.89
C LYS A 276 -14.85 -7.19 3.73
N TRP A 277 -13.76 -6.77 3.07
CA TRP A 277 -13.83 -5.88 1.92
C TRP A 277 -14.53 -6.55 0.72
N LYS A 278 -14.21 -7.81 0.40
CA LYS A 278 -14.81 -8.57 -0.70
C LYS A 278 -16.31 -8.81 -0.49
N GLU A 279 -16.71 -9.16 0.73
CA GLU A 279 -18.10 -9.50 1.07
C GLU A 279 -19.02 -8.28 1.32
N SER A 280 -18.44 -7.11 1.60
CA SER A 280 -19.22 -5.87 1.79
C SER A 280 -20.15 -5.60 0.60
N LYS A 281 -21.42 -5.25 0.87
CA LYS A 281 -22.38 -4.85 -0.17
C LYS A 281 -22.07 -3.51 -0.83
N SER A 282 -21.24 -2.69 -0.18
CA SER A 282 -20.83 -1.39 -0.71
C SER A 282 -19.42 -1.45 -1.32
N GLY A 283 -19.24 -0.68 -2.39
CA GLY A 283 -17.94 -0.33 -2.93
C GLY A 283 -17.03 0.34 -1.90
N SER A 284 -15.74 0.06 -1.96
CA SER A 284 -14.71 0.64 -1.09
C SER A 284 -13.30 0.35 -1.59
N LEU A 285 -12.33 1.11 -1.06
CA LEU A 285 -10.90 0.88 -1.24
C LEU A 285 -10.37 -0.21 -0.30
N LEU A 286 -9.44 -1.02 -0.82
CA LEU A 286 -8.52 -1.86 -0.08
C LEU A 286 -7.09 -1.49 -0.47
N PHE A 287 -6.29 -1.04 0.50
CA PHE A 287 -4.87 -0.80 0.32
C PHE A 287 -4.05 -2.01 0.78
N ILE A 288 -3.11 -2.44 -0.05
CA ILE A 288 -2.13 -3.48 0.25
C ILE A 288 -0.74 -2.83 0.18
N THR A 289 -0.19 -2.46 1.32
CA THR A 289 1.11 -1.77 1.39
C THR A 289 2.23 -2.70 1.79
N GLY A 290 3.47 -2.37 1.46
CA GLY A 290 4.65 -3.08 1.96
C GLY A 290 5.93 -2.68 1.26
N SER A 291 7.07 -3.16 1.74
CA SER A 291 8.39 -2.86 1.18
C SER A 291 8.54 -3.31 -0.29
N PRO A 292 9.52 -2.78 -1.04
CA PRO A 292 9.93 -3.36 -2.32
C PRO A 292 10.27 -4.84 -2.18
N GLY A 293 9.92 -5.66 -3.19
CA GLY A 293 10.24 -7.10 -3.21
C GLY A 293 9.34 -8.02 -2.38
N CYS A 294 8.44 -7.53 -1.51
CA CYS A 294 7.57 -8.39 -0.68
C CYS A 294 6.39 -9.07 -1.44
N GLY A 295 6.44 -9.16 -2.77
CA GLY A 295 5.46 -9.91 -3.56
C GLY A 295 4.11 -9.22 -3.85
N LYS A 296 3.93 -7.93 -3.53
CA LYS A 296 2.67 -7.19 -3.78
C LYS A 296 2.10 -7.36 -5.20
N SER A 297 2.94 -7.33 -6.22
CA SER A 297 2.52 -7.50 -7.62
C SER A 297 2.05 -8.92 -7.96
N ASN A 298 2.67 -9.92 -7.34
CA ASN A 298 2.20 -11.31 -7.42
C ASN A 298 0.85 -11.45 -6.69
N LEU A 299 0.68 -10.75 -5.56
CA LEU A 299 -0.56 -10.71 -4.81
C LEU A 299 -1.69 -10.02 -5.59
N ALA A 300 -1.41 -8.92 -6.30
CA ALA A 300 -2.35 -8.27 -7.21
C ALA A 300 -2.84 -9.21 -8.32
N LYS A 301 -1.92 -9.95 -8.95
CA LYS A 301 -2.22 -10.97 -9.96
C LYS A 301 -3.04 -12.12 -9.36
N TYR A 302 -2.68 -12.59 -8.16
CA TYR A 302 -3.42 -13.63 -7.45
C TYR A 302 -4.86 -13.20 -7.13
N ILE A 303 -5.05 -11.98 -6.60
CA ILE A 303 -6.37 -11.40 -6.35
C ILE A 303 -7.16 -11.27 -7.66
N GLN A 304 -6.55 -10.78 -8.74
CA GLN A 304 -7.18 -10.66 -10.05
C GLN A 304 -7.78 -12.00 -10.50
N ASP A 305 -7.02 -13.09 -10.38
CA ASP A 305 -7.45 -14.40 -10.85
C ASP A 305 -8.45 -15.05 -9.88
N ALA A 306 -8.30 -14.85 -8.56
CA ALA A 306 -9.28 -15.25 -7.55
C ALA A 306 -10.62 -14.51 -7.65
N MET A 307 -10.63 -13.26 -8.11
CA MET A 307 -11.86 -12.51 -8.38
C MET A 307 -12.53 -12.96 -9.68
N LYS A 308 -11.76 -13.32 -10.72
CA LYS A 308 -12.27 -13.90 -11.98
C LYS A 308 -12.84 -15.32 -11.82
N ALA A 309 -12.24 -16.13 -10.94
CA ALA A 309 -12.66 -17.51 -10.66
C ALA A 309 -13.69 -17.63 -9.51
N SER A 310 -14.28 -16.51 -9.07
CA SER A 310 -15.16 -16.49 -7.91
C SER A 310 -16.54 -17.05 -8.24
N ASN A 311 -16.87 -18.25 -7.75
CA ASN A 311 -18.21 -18.87 -7.83
C ASN A 311 -19.26 -18.21 -6.90
N ASP A 312 -19.04 -16.96 -6.50
CA ASP A 312 -19.97 -16.17 -5.69
C ASP A 312 -20.94 -15.50 -6.65
N GLU A 313 -22.25 -15.76 -6.53
CA GLU A 313 -23.30 -15.18 -7.37
C GLU A 313 -23.21 -13.63 -7.43
N ARG A 314 -22.70 -12.97 -6.38
CA ARG A 314 -22.47 -11.51 -6.35
C ARG A 314 -21.36 -11.04 -7.31
N TRP A 315 -20.50 -11.96 -7.76
CA TRP A 315 -19.41 -11.75 -8.71
C TRP A 315 -19.65 -12.49 -10.03
N GLU A 316 -20.79 -13.15 -10.20
CA GLU A 316 -21.22 -13.67 -11.49
C GLU A 316 -21.32 -12.51 -12.50
N GLU A 317 -20.83 -12.75 -13.72
CA GLU A 317 -20.72 -11.72 -14.76
C GLU A 317 -19.86 -10.47 -14.40
N SER A 318 -19.15 -10.45 -13.27
CA SER A 318 -18.40 -9.27 -12.83
C SER A 318 -17.26 -8.84 -13.75
N LEU A 319 -16.89 -7.57 -13.66
CA LEU A 319 -15.82 -6.97 -14.45
C LEU A 319 -14.54 -6.79 -13.61
N VAL A 320 -13.52 -7.60 -13.85
CA VAL A 320 -12.20 -7.47 -13.20
C VAL A 320 -11.24 -6.71 -14.12
N ILE A 321 -10.86 -5.50 -13.72
CA ILE A 321 -10.05 -4.54 -14.49
C ILE A 321 -8.69 -4.38 -13.79
N PRO A 322 -7.63 -5.06 -14.25
CA PRO A 322 -6.29 -4.79 -13.78
C PRO A 322 -5.67 -3.60 -14.52
N PHE A 323 -5.03 -2.71 -13.77
CA PHE A 323 -4.09 -1.71 -14.24
C PHE A 323 -2.79 -1.85 -13.43
N TYR A 324 -1.70 -2.19 -14.12
CA TYR A 324 -0.37 -2.25 -13.53
C TYR A 324 0.37 -0.95 -13.87
N CYS A 325 0.72 -0.18 -12.83
CA CYS A 325 1.50 1.04 -13.00
C CYS A 325 2.92 0.69 -13.45
N ASP A 326 3.44 1.52 -14.35
CA ASP A 326 4.73 1.37 -15.02
C ASP A 326 5.68 2.49 -14.54
N SER A 327 6.97 2.19 -14.45
CA SER A 327 8.02 3.16 -14.12
C SER A 327 8.37 4.07 -15.32
N LEU A 328 7.79 3.88 -16.51
CA LEU A 328 7.91 4.80 -17.65
C LEU A 328 7.36 6.20 -17.34
N GLU A 329 8.28 7.17 -17.31
CA GLU A 329 8.09 8.60 -16.99
C GLU A 329 6.86 9.25 -17.64
N SER A 330 6.63 9.04 -18.94
CA SER A 330 5.45 9.57 -19.66
C SER A 330 4.11 9.03 -19.17
N SER A 331 4.09 7.88 -18.50
CA SER A 331 2.91 7.28 -17.90
C SER A 331 2.71 7.67 -16.43
N ARG A 332 3.77 8.10 -15.72
CA ARG A 332 3.70 8.41 -14.27
C ARG A 332 2.84 9.63 -13.96
N HIS A 333 2.94 10.68 -14.79
CA HIS A 333 2.22 11.95 -14.60
C HIS A 333 0.70 11.81 -14.74
N ASN A 334 0.24 11.02 -15.72
CA ASN A 334 -1.19 10.89 -16.00
C ASN A 334 -1.51 9.51 -16.62
N PRO A 335 -1.41 8.40 -15.87
CA PRO A 335 -1.64 7.06 -16.40
C PRO A 335 -3.10 6.88 -16.86
N PRO A 336 -3.36 6.16 -17.96
CA PRO A 336 -4.71 5.96 -18.53
C PRO A 336 -5.59 4.95 -17.75
N ILE A 337 -5.59 5.04 -16.41
CA ILE A 337 -6.37 4.18 -15.52
C ILE A 337 -7.87 4.38 -15.78
N LEU A 338 -8.35 5.62 -15.73
CA LEU A 338 -9.77 5.92 -15.93
C LEU A 338 -10.20 5.66 -17.38
N ASP A 339 -9.33 5.91 -18.36
CA ASP A 339 -9.58 5.59 -19.77
C ASP A 339 -9.85 4.07 -19.93
N LEU A 340 -9.02 3.22 -19.32
CA LEU A 340 -9.21 1.76 -19.31
C LEU A 340 -10.49 1.35 -18.58
N VAL A 341 -10.80 1.96 -17.43
CA VAL A 341 -11.99 1.62 -16.64
C VAL A 341 -13.27 1.92 -17.44
N VAL A 342 -13.38 3.12 -18.01
CA VAL A 342 -14.52 3.52 -18.83
C VAL A 342 -14.64 2.65 -20.08
N GLN A 343 -13.54 2.40 -20.79
CA GLN A 343 -13.53 1.52 -21.96
C GLN A 343 -14.01 0.10 -21.60
N SER A 344 -13.52 -0.45 -20.48
CA SER A 344 -13.88 -1.80 -20.03
C SER A 344 -15.35 -1.91 -19.66
N MET A 345 -15.88 -0.94 -18.88
CA MET A 345 -17.29 -0.89 -18.49
C MET A 345 -18.21 -0.79 -19.70
N LEU A 346 -17.96 0.17 -20.60
CA LEU A 346 -18.78 0.37 -21.80
C LEU A 346 -18.72 -0.84 -22.76
N SER A 347 -17.57 -1.51 -22.87
CA SER A 347 -17.42 -2.72 -23.72
C SER A 347 -18.19 -3.94 -23.23
N LYS A 348 -18.59 -3.96 -21.95
CA LYS A 348 -19.31 -5.07 -21.30
C LYS A 348 -20.74 -4.72 -20.90
N TYR A 349 -21.16 -3.49 -21.15
CA TYR A 349 -22.54 -3.07 -21.00
C TYR A 349 -23.40 -3.71 -22.11
N THR A 350 -24.51 -4.33 -21.74
CA THR A 350 -25.43 -5.02 -22.67
C THR A 350 -26.83 -4.42 -22.68
N THR A 351 -27.20 -3.76 -21.57
CA THR A 351 -28.51 -3.14 -21.32
C THR A 351 -28.28 -1.92 -20.45
N MET A 352 -28.86 -0.77 -20.77
CA MET A 352 -28.69 0.45 -19.97
C MET A 352 -30.00 1.17 -19.69
N SER A 353 -30.18 1.62 -18.45
CA SER A 353 -31.32 2.45 -18.05
C SER A 353 -31.33 3.76 -18.84
N GLN A 354 -32.52 4.20 -19.25
CA GLN A 354 -32.67 5.45 -20.00
C GLN A 354 -32.16 6.69 -19.22
N ALA A 355 -32.18 6.62 -17.89
CA ALA A 355 -31.66 7.67 -17.01
C ALA A 355 -30.13 7.71 -17.00
N THR A 356 -29.46 6.55 -16.92
CA THR A 356 -28.00 6.43 -17.06
C THR A 356 -27.58 6.90 -18.45
N ARG A 357 -28.31 6.47 -19.49
CA ARG A 357 -28.08 6.84 -20.89
C ARG A 357 -28.08 8.35 -21.13
N LYS A 358 -29.17 9.04 -20.78
CA LYS A 358 -29.30 10.49 -20.98
C LYS A 358 -28.26 11.28 -20.19
N LYS A 359 -27.87 10.81 -19.00
CA LYS A 359 -26.78 11.42 -18.22
C LYS A 359 -25.43 11.24 -18.91
N LEU A 360 -25.13 10.04 -19.43
CA LEU A 360 -23.91 9.77 -20.18
C LEU A 360 -23.84 10.64 -21.45
N GLU A 361 -24.93 10.67 -22.23
CA GLU A 361 -25.06 11.53 -23.42
C GLU A 361 -24.83 13.02 -23.05
N SER A 362 -25.44 13.53 -21.98
CA SER A 362 -25.26 14.92 -21.53
C SER A 362 -23.82 15.25 -21.06
N VAL A 363 -23.15 14.32 -20.36
CA VAL A 363 -21.73 14.46 -19.98
C VAL A 363 -20.86 14.49 -21.24
N LEU A 364 -21.17 13.67 -22.25
CA LEU A 364 -20.44 13.61 -23.51
C LEU A 364 -20.70 14.82 -24.44
N GLU A 365 -21.92 15.35 -24.49
CA GLU A 365 -22.25 16.56 -25.27
C GLU A 365 -21.48 17.78 -24.77
N THR A 366 -21.30 17.89 -23.46
CA THR A 366 -20.50 18.94 -22.82
C THR A 366 -19.05 18.95 -23.34
N LEU A 367 -18.50 17.78 -23.73
CA LEU A 367 -17.16 17.65 -24.32
C LEU A 367 -17.06 18.23 -25.73
N GLY A 368 -18.14 18.15 -26.52
CA GLY A 368 -18.16 18.62 -27.90
C GLY A 368 -18.04 20.14 -28.01
N VAL A 369 -18.52 20.86 -27.00
CA VAL A 369 -18.52 22.33 -26.93
C VAL A 369 -17.13 22.89 -26.59
N ASP A 370 -16.40 22.26 -25.67
CA ASP A 370 -15.09 22.75 -25.21
C ASP A 370 -13.97 22.54 -26.24
N ARG A 371 -14.01 21.43 -26.99
CA ARG A 371 -13.05 21.12 -28.05
C ARG A 371 -13.01 22.14 -29.20
N GLN A 372 -14.03 22.98 -29.35
CA GLN A 372 -14.04 24.07 -30.34
C GLN A 372 -13.62 25.43 -29.79
N LYS A 373 -13.39 25.57 -28.48
CA LYS A 373 -13.10 26.87 -27.83
C LYS A 373 -11.73 26.98 -27.16
N SER A 374 -11.11 25.87 -26.75
CA SER A 374 -9.77 25.95 -26.13
C SER A 374 -8.67 26.24 -27.15
N ARG A 375 -7.80 27.20 -26.81
CA ARG A 375 -6.61 27.61 -27.60
C ARG A 375 -5.33 27.64 -26.74
N SER A 376 -5.23 26.79 -25.71
CA SER A 376 -3.99 26.59 -24.93
C SER A 376 -3.77 25.11 -24.58
N PRO A 377 -2.58 24.52 -24.84
CA PRO A 377 -2.57 23.15 -25.38
C PRO A 377 -2.12 22.02 -24.44
N LEU A 378 -1.84 22.27 -23.14
CA LEU A 378 -1.08 21.29 -22.32
C LEU A 378 -1.58 21.05 -20.88
N GLU A 379 -2.00 22.07 -20.13
CA GLU A 379 -2.29 21.91 -18.68
C GLU A 379 -3.79 21.83 -18.35
N ALA A 380 -4.62 22.61 -19.04
CA ALA A 380 -6.08 22.62 -18.82
C ALA A 380 -6.76 21.34 -19.32
N GLU A 381 -6.29 20.78 -20.44
CA GLU A 381 -6.91 19.62 -21.11
C GLU A 381 -6.83 18.35 -20.25
N ASN A 382 -5.71 18.12 -19.57
CA ASN A 382 -5.46 16.92 -18.76
C ASN A 382 -6.35 16.85 -17.51
N SER A 383 -6.57 17.99 -16.84
CA SER A 383 -7.43 18.05 -15.65
C SER A 383 -8.92 17.97 -15.99
N GLY A 384 -9.35 18.58 -17.10
CA GLY A 384 -10.72 18.45 -17.60
C GLY A 384 -11.07 16.99 -17.96
N HIS A 385 -10.23 16.34 -18.78
CA HIS A 385 -10.42 14.94 -19.18
C HIS A 385 -10.46 13.99 -17.98
N PHE A 386 -9.59 14.21 -16.98
CA PHE A 386 -9.62 13.42 -15.75
C PHE A 386 -10.96 13.54 -15.00
N ILE A 387 -11.47 14.76 -14.81
CA ILE A 387 -12.73 14.99 -14.08
C ILE A 387 -13.90 14.32 -14.82
N GLN A 388 -13.95 14.49 -16.14
CA GLN A 388 -14.99 13.90 -17.00
C GLN A 388 -14.99 12.37 -16.93
N LEU A 389 -13.81 11.73 -17.01
CA LEU A 389 -13.72 10.28 -16.85
C LEU A 389 -14.12 9.82 -15.45
N MET A 390 -13.77 10.57 -14.40
CA MET A 390 -14.19 10.26 -13.03
C MET A 390 -15.72 10.39 -12.87
N GLU A 391 -16.36 11.40 -13.47
CA GLU A 391 -17.82 11.55 -13.51
C GLU A 391 -18.50 10.40 -14.26
N ILE A 392 -17.94 9.95 -15.38
CA ILE A 392 -18.45 8.79 -16.13
C ILE A 392 -18.30 7.50 -15.31
N VAL A 393 -17.14 7.25 -14.69
CA VAL A 393 -16.95 6.11 -13.78
C VAL A 393 -17.97 6.16 -12.65
N GLN A 394 -18.12 7.31 -11.99
CA GLN A 394 -19.09 7.50 -10.93
C GLN A 394 -20.52 7.21 -11.38
N LEU A 395 -20.94 7.70 -12.57
CA LEU A 395 -22.25 7.44 -13.15
C LEU A 395 -22.48 5.95 -13.39
N LEU A 396 -21.52 5.26 -14.00
CA LEU A 396 -21.63 3.85 -14.37
C LEU A 396 -21.65 2.91 -13.14
N VAL A 397 -20.92 3.24 -12.07
CA VAL A 397 -20.82 2.39 -10.86
C VAL A 397 -21.89 2.67 -9.81
N THR A 398 -22.71 3.72 -9.99
CA THR A 398 -23.84 4.06 -9.12
C THR A 398 -25.21 3.92 -9.81
N ALA A 399 -25.23 3.41 -11.03
CA ALA A 399 -26.46 3.08 -11.75
C ALA A 399 -27.18 1.88 -11.10
N GLU A 400 -28.51 1.79 -11.25
CA GLU A 400 -29.31 0.67 -10.70
C GLU A 400 -28.96 -0.67 -11.37
N ASP A 401 -28.50 -0.61 -12.62
CA ASP A 401 -28.02 -1.70 -13.46
C ASP A 401 -26.48 -1.82 -13.47
N ALA A 402 -25.79 -1.22 -12.50
CA ALA A 402 -24.33 -1.26 -12.40
C ALA A 402 -23.80 -2.69 -12.17
N ARG A 403 -23.03 -3.20 -13.13
CA ARG A 403 -22.32 -4.48 -13.04
C ARG A 403 -21.24 -4.43 -11.94
N PRO A 404 -21.16 -5.41 -11.02
CA PRO A 404 -20.09 -5.52 -10.04
C PRO A 404 -18.72 -5.43 -10.71
N THR A 405 -17.90 -4.47 -10.27
CA THR A 405 -16.61 -4.17 -10.89
C THR A 405 -15.49 -4.16 -9.86
N CYS A 406 -14.43 -4.92 -10.10
CA CYS A 406 -13.21 -4.91 -9.30
C CYS A 406 -12.07 -4.27 -10.11
N LEU A 407 -11.70 -3.04 -9.75
CA LEU A 407 -10.50 -2.38 -10.26
C LEU A 407 -9.30 -2.76 -9.39
N ILE A 408 -8.20 -3.19 -10.01
CA ILE A 408 -6.95 -3.51 -9.33
C ILE A 408 -5.88 -2.57 -9.87
N ILE A 409 -5.27 -1.77 -9.01
CA ILE A 409 -4.20 -0.83 -9.34
C ILE A 409 -2.94 -1.31 -8.63
N ASP A 410 -1.97 -1.86 -9.37
CA ASP A 410 -0.71 -2.35 -8.82
C ASP A 410 0.39 -1.30 -8.93
N GLY A 411 1.06 -0.99 -7.82
CA GLY A 411 2.22 -0.08 -7.78
C GLY A 411 1.87 1.40 -7.91
N LEU A 412 0.81 1.87 -7.24
CA LEU A 412 0.35 3.27 -7.37
C LEU A 412 1.42 4.32 -6.97
N ASP A 413 2.39 3.96 -6.12
CA ASP A 413 3.56 4.78 -5.75
C ASP A 413 4.53 5.06 -6.91
N GLN A 414 4.36 4.41 -8.06
CA GLN A 414 5.14 4.70 -9.26
C GLN A 414 4.57 5.90 -10.05
N CYS A 415 3.37 6.39 -9.71
CA CYS A 415 2.77 7.57 -10.29
C CYS A 415 3.19 8.85 -9.54
N GLU A 416 2.95 10.02 -10.13
CA GLU A 416 3.20 11.30 -9.45
C GLU A 416 2.18 11.59 -8.34
N ASP A 417 2.63 12.18 -7.23
CA ASP A 417 1.81 12.48 -6.06
C ASP A 417 0.55 13.29 -6.38
N GLU A 418 0.63 14.25 -7.30
CA GLU A 418 -0.56 15.02 -7.73
C GLU A 418 -1.63 14.11 -8.34
N PHE A 419 -1.23 13.19 -9.22
CA PHE A 419 -2.13 12.22 -9.82
C PHE A 419 -2.68 11.25 -8.77
N ILE A 420 -1.83 10.71 -7.88
CA ILE A 420 -2.24 9.81 -6.80
C ILE A 420 -3.32 10.47 -5.95
N ILE A 421 -3.07 11.68 -5.47
CA ILE A 421 -4.00 12.43 -4.61
C ILE A 421 -5.31 12.74 -5.36
N ARG A 422 -5.23 13.11 -6.65
CA ARG A 422 -6.40 13.41 -7.48
C ARG A 422 -7.26 12.15 -7.72
N LEU A 423 -6.62 11.01 -8.01
CA LEU A 423 -7.29 9.71 -8.18
C LEU A 423 -7.96 9.25 -6.89
N LEU A 424 -7.22 9.20 -5.77
CA LEU A 424 -7.75 8.70 -4.51
C LEU A 424 -8.88 9.58 -3.96
N ARG A 425 -8.82 10.91 -4.12
CA ARG A 425 -9.94 11.82 -3.77
C ARG A 425 -11.19 11.56 -4.61
N GLY A 426 -11.04 11.31 -5.92
CA GLY A 426 -12.16 10.98 -6.79
C GLY A 426 -12.84 9.67 -6.37
N LEU A 427 -12.03 8.62 -6.12
CA LEU A 427 -12.52 7.33 -5.63
C LEU A 427 -13.19 7.45 -4.25
N ASP A 428 -12.59 8.14 -3.29
CA ASP A 428 -13.21 8.43 -1.98
C ASP A 428 -14.58 9.14 -2.13
N THR A 429 -14.71 10.04 -3.11
CA THR A 429 -15.97 10.76 -3.40
C THR A 429 -17.07 9.84 -3.93
N ILE A 430 -16.72 8.77 -4.66
CA ILE A 430 -17.66 7.73 -5.07
C ILE A 430 -18.17 6.95 -3.85
N PHE A 431 -17.30 6.61 -2.89
CA PHE A 431 -17.65 5.77 -1.74
C PHE A 431 -18.34 6.49 -0.58
N ARG A 432 -18.12 7.81 -0.42
CA ARG A 432 -18.68 8.61 0.68
C ARG A 432 -20.14 9.05 0.47
N ARG A 433 -20.79 8.72 -0.65
CA ARG A 433 -22.19 9.10 -0.90
C ARG A 433 -23.16 8.13 -0.21
N GLU A 434 -23.75 8.61 0.89
CA GLU A 434 -24.63 7.85 1.80
C GLU A 434 -25.90 7.24 1.14
N SER A 435 -26.27 7.69 -0.07
CA SER A 435 -27.55 7.36 -0.71
C SER A 435 -27.48 6.30 -1.82
N SER A 436 -26.30 5.76 -2.17
CA SER A 436 -26.17 4.77 -3.25
C SER A 436 -25.00 3.82 -3.01
N ALA A 437 -25.27 2.51 -2.94
CA ALA A 437 -24.21 1.50 -2.87
C ALA A 437 -23.48 1.45 -4.22
N SER A 438 -22.21 1.84 -4.24
CA SER A 438 -21.36 1.71 -5.44
C SER A 438 -21.05 0.24 -5.74
N ALA A 439 -21.18 -0.16 -7.00
CA ALA A 439 -20.79 -1.49 -7.49
C ALA A 439 -19.26 -1.64 -7.70
N LEU A 440 -18.49 -0.57 -7.46
CA LEU A 440 -17.04 -0.55 -7.65
C LEU A 440 -16.30 -0.95 -6.37
N LYS A 441 -15.49 -1.99 -6.44
CA LYS A 441 -14.42 -2.25 -5.46
C LYS A 441 -13.06 -1.94 -6.07
N VAL A 442 -12.15 -1.39 -5.27
CA VAL A 442 -10.81 -1.03 -5.72
C VAL A 442 -9.76 -1.66 -4.80
N VAL A 443 -8.82 -2.40 -5.38
CA VAL A 443 -7.58 -2.83 -4.71
C VAL A 443 -6.46 -1.93 -5.19
N VAL A 444 -5.69 -1.37 -4.26
CA VAL A 444 -4.48 -0.59 -4.54
C VAL A 444 -3.31 -1.28 -3.88
N THR A 445 -2.29 -1.70 -4.64
CA THR A 445 -1.00 -2.08 -4.05
C THR A 445 -0.03 -0.91 -4.11
N SER A 446 0.77 -0.73 -3.05
CA SER A 446 1.74 0.36 -3.02
C SER A 446 2.86 0.19 -1.99
N ARG A 447 3.88 1.06 -2.02
CA ARG A 447 4.70 1.40 -0.84
C ARG A 447 3.88 2.25 0.14
N MET A 448 4.37 2.43 1.37
CA MET A 448 3.78 3.36 2.34
C MET A 448 4.34 4.78 2.14
N ALA A 449 4.17 5.33 0.94
CA ALA A 449 4.52 6.71 0.61
C ALA A 449 3.56 7.72 1.26
N ASP A 450 3.96 8.96 1.46
CA ASP A 450 3.15 9.95 2.21
C ASP A 450 1.86 10.36 1.47
N SER A 451 1.86 10.37 0.14
CA SER A 451 0.66 10.56 -0.70
C SER A 451 -0.36 9.42 -0.58
N ILE A 452 0.08 8.22 -0.17
CA ILE A 452 -0.75 7.02 0.04
C ILE A 452 -1.19 6.89 1.50
N ARG A 453 -0.29 7.18 2.46
CA ARG A 453 -0.41 6.91 3.90
C ARG A 453 -1.75 7.37 4.49
N GLY A 454 -2.17 8.60 4.17
CA GLY A 454 -3.42 9.17 4.68
C GLY A 454 -4.68 8.44 4.20
N PHE A 455 -4.69 7.97 2.95
CA PHE A 455 -5.82 7.22 2.38
C PHE A 455 -5.83 5.77 2.85
N ALA A 456 -4.66 5.13 2.95
CA ALA A 456 -4.52 3.76 3.44
C ALA A 456 -5.06 3.63 4.87
N LEU A 457 -4.59 4.47 5.80
CA LEU A 457 -5.02 4.45 7.20
C LEU A 457 -6.48 4.86 7.43
N ALA A 458 -7.14 5.46 6.43
CA ALA A 458 -8.56 5.84 6.47
C ALA A 458 -9.51 4.80 5.84
N ASN A 459 -8.98 3.76 5.19
CA ASN A 459 -9.74 2.76 4.43
C ASN A 459 -9.41 1.33 4.94
N ASN A 460 -9.89 0.29 4.23
CA ASN A 460 -9.44 -1.07 4.50
C ASN A 460 -7.95 -1.18 4.12
N HIS A 461 -7.12 -1.71 5.00
CA HIS A 461 -5.67 -1.70 4.83
C HIS A 461 -5.02 -2.98 5.36
N ILE A 462 -4.13 -3.55 4.55
CA ILE A 462 -3.29 -4.71 4.86
C ILE A 462 -1.84 -4.30 4.65
N GLU A 463 -0.99 -4.53 5.65
CA GLU A 463 0.46 -4.31 5.53
C GLU A 463 1.19 -5.64 5.38
N VAL A 464 1.80 -5.84 4.22
CA VAL A 464 2.60 -7.04 3.88
C VAL A 464 3.96 -6.95 4.57
N THR A 465 4.01 -7.47 5.79
CA THR A 465 5.23 -7.60 6.59
C THR A 465 5.94 -8.93 6.34
N PRO A 466 7.27 -9.05 6.55
CA PRO A 466 7.99 -10.31 6.39
C PRO A 466 7.45 -11.47 7.25
N GLY A 467 6.89 -11.17 8.43
CA GLY A 467 6.29 -12.19 9.30
C GLY A 467 4.99 -12.77 8.74
N LEU A 468 4.20 -11.97 8.02
CA LEU A 468 2.94 -12.41 7.39
C LEU A 468 3.21 -13.40 6.24
N ILE A 469 4.26 -13.15 5.46
CA ILE A 469 4.58 -13.93 4.25
C ILE A 469 5.70 -14.96 4.44
N LEU A 470 6.12 -15.23 5.68
CA LEU A 470 7.26 -16.12 5.97
C LEU A 470 7.08 -17.53 5.37
N ASN A 471 5.87 -18.09 5.45
CA ASN A 471 5.55 -19.39 4.88
C ASN A 471 5.62 -19.38 3.34
N ASP A 472 5.31 -18.26 2.70
CA ASP A 472 5.38 -18.12 1.24
C ASP A 472 6.82 -17.93 0.77
N ILE A 473 7.64 -17.20 1.52
CA ILE A 473 9.08 -17.11 1.29
C ILE A 473 9.71 -18.51 1.40
N GLN A 474 9.36 -19.28 2.43
CA GLN A 474 9.92 -20.62 2.64
C GLN A 474 9.62 -21.55 1.45
N LYS A 475 8.36 -21.62 0.99
CA LYS A 475 7.96 -22.45 -0.17
C LYS A 475 8.76 -22.11 -1.44
N VAL A 476 8.96 -20.83 -1.73
CA VAL A 476 9.73 -20.39 -2.91
C VAL A 476 11.22 -20.71 -2.78
N VAL A 477 11.78 -20.61 -1.56
CA VAL A 477 13.15 -21.03 -1.28
C VAL A 477 13.32 -22.53 -1.44
N ASP A 478 12.39 -23.33 -0.92
CA ASP A 478 12.43 -24.79 -1.00
C ASP A 478 12.35 -25.28 -2.46
N GLU A 479 11.43 -24.75 -3.28
CA GLU A 479 11.33 -25.14 -4.70
C GLU A 479 12.62 -24.77 -5.49
N GLU A 480 13.22 -23.60 -5.24
CA GLU A 480 14.46 -23.20 -5.91
C GLU A 480 15.67 -24.02 -5.42
N VAL A 481 15.72 -24.41 -4.14
CA VAL A 481 16.74 -25.33 -3.61
C VAL A 481 16.63 -26.70 -4.27
N ASP A 482 15.44 -27.28 -4.34
CA ASP A 482 15.21 -28.57 -5.01
C ASP A 482 15.57 -28.50 -6.49
N ARG A 483 15.20 -27.41 -7.17
CA ARG A 483 15.57 -27.14 -8.58
C ARG A 483 17.09 -27.06 -8.78
N ILE A 484 17.81 -26.43 -7.85
CA ILE A 484 19.28 -26.37 -7.89
C ILE A 484 19.90 -27.75 -7.64
N ILE A 485 19.35 -28.55 -6.71
CA ILE A 485 19.83 -29.92 -6.43
C ILE A 485 19.61 -30.83 -7.65
N LEU A 486 18.41 -30.80 -8.25
CA LEU A 486 18.03 -31.62 -9.41
C LEU A 486 18.74 -31.21 -10.72
N SER A 487 19.43 -30.07 -10.75
CA SER A 487 20.19 -29.58 -11.91
C SER A 487 21.70 -29.86 -11.83
N ARG A 488 22.14 -30.63 -10.82
CA ARG A 488 23.52 -31.10 -10.62
C ARG A 488 23.66 -32.60 -10.89
#